data_AF-A0A5B2X6P7-F1
#
_entry.id   AF-A0A5B2X6P7-F1
#
_cell.length_a   1.000
_cell.length_b   1.000
_cell.length_c   1.000
_cell.angle_alpha   90.00
_cell.angle_beta   90.00
_cell.angle_gamma   90.00
#
_symmetry.space_group_name_H-M   'P 1'
#
loop_
_entity.id
_entity.type
_entity.pdbx_description
1 polymer ?
#
loop_
_entity_poly.entity_id
_entity_poly.type
_entity_poly.pdbx_seq_one_letter_code
_entity_poly.pdbx_strand_id
1 'polypeptide(L)'
;MEVGLRTEYPFTLPRGYVDESGQVHRDGVMRLATARDEITPQTDARVRQNPAYLTVLLLERTVTSLGHVSTVDTFVIENLFASDLAFLQDLYRRINQDGRTEVAVDCPSCGHSFAVDVAADAPGGS
;
A
#
# COMPACT_ATOMS: atom_id res chain seq x y z
N MET A 1 -0.08 24.63 -12.16
CA MET A 1 -0.61 23.30 -12.51
C MET A 1 -0.92 22.63 -11.20
N GLU A 2 -2.19 22.41 -10.89
CA GLU A 2 -2.58 21.70 -9.67
C GLU A 2 -2.16 20.24 -9.84
N VAL A 3 -1.15 19.84 -9.08
CA VAL A 3 -0.73 18.44 -9.02
C VAL A 3 -1.85 17.70 -8.29
N GLY A 4 -2.68 16.98 -9.04
CA GLY A 4 -3.76 16.18 -8.44
C GLY A 4 -3.19 15.24 -7.38
N LEU A 5 -3.91 15.09 -6.26
CA LEU A 5 -3.50 14.21 -5.17
C LEU A 5 -3.40 12.77 -5.67
N ARG A 6 -2.22 12.16 -5.54
CA ARG A 6 -2.05 10.73 -5.81
C ARG A 6 -2.66 9.91 -4.68
N THR A 7 -3.77 9.23 -4.97
CA THR A 7 -4.49 8.42 -4.00
C THR A 7 -4.28 6.92 -4.17
N GLU A 8 -3.63 6.48 -5.26
CA GLU A 8 -3.43 5.07 -5.60
C GLU A 8 -1.94 4.73 -5.83
N TYR A 9 -1.57 3.56 -5.31
CA TYR A 9 -0.20 3.08 -5.21
C TYR A 9 -0.17 1.64 -5.73
N PRO A 10 0.31 1.41 -6.96
CA PRO A 10 0.52 0.07 -7.47
C PRO A 10 1.65 -0.60 -6.68
N PHE A 11 1.52 -1.91 -6.48
CA PHE A 11 2.51 -2.74 -5.83
C PHE A 11 2.62 -4.10 -6.51
N THR A 12 3.72 -4.79 -6.26
CA THR A 12 3.91 -6.19 -6.66
C THR A 12 4.32 -6.99 -5.43
N LEU A 13 3.54 -8.01 -5.10
CA LEU A 13 3.81 -8.91 -4.00
C LEU A 13 5.12 -9.70 -4.22
N PRO A 14 5.98 -9.84 -3.19
CA PRO A 14 7.22 -10.63 -3.27
C PRO A 14 7.03 -12.08 -3.73
N ARG A 15 5.96 -12.75 -3.27
CA ARG A 15 5.59 -14.12 -3.68
C ARG A 15 4.27 -14.16 -4.43
N GLY A 16 3.27 -13.43 -3.93
CA GLY A 16 1.90 -13.44 -4.47
C GLY A 16 0.89 -14.20 -3.62
N TYR A 17 -0.38 -13.95 -3.90
CA TYR A 17 -1.52 -14.72 -3.41
C TYR A 17 -1.79 -15.89 -4.36
N VAL A 18 -1.98 -17.10 -3.82
CA VAL A 18 -2.38 -18.27 -4.61
C VAL A 18 -3.87 -18.49 -4.37
N ASP A 19 -4.66 -18.39 -5.43
CA ASP A 19 -6.11 -18.61 -5.32
C ASP A 19 -6.47 -20.11 -5.32
N GLU A 20 -7.77 -20.39 -5.18
CA GLU A 20 -8.30 -21.76 -5.15
C GLU A 20 -8.07 -22.55 -6.45
N SER A 21 -7.83 -21.86 -7.58
CA SER A 21 -7.49 -22.46 -8.87
C SER A 21 -5.99 -22.73 -9.04
N GLY A 22 -5.17 -22.30 -8.07
CA GLY A 22 -3.71 -22.37 -8.12
C GLY A 22 -3.08 -21.24 -8.94
N GLN A 23 -3.84 -20.23 -9.34
CA GLN A 23 -3.30 -19.05 -10.04
C GLN A 23 -2.64 -18.12 -9.03
N VAL A 24 -1.47 -17.58 -9.41
CA VAL A 24 -0.68 -16.66 -8.58
C VAL A 24 -0.97 -15.22 -8.99
N HIS A 25 -1.40 -14.41 -8.03
CA HIS A 25 -1.71 -12.99 -8.20
C HIS A 25 -0.67 -12.16 -7.44
N ARG A 26 0.03 -11.26 -8.14
CA ARG A 26 1.12 -10.49 -7.55
C ARG A 26 0.92 -8.99 -7.65
N ASP A 27 0.46 -8.52 -8.78
CA ASP A 27 0.28 -7.10 -9.03
C ASP A 27 -1.04 -6.62 -8.46
N GLY A 28 -1.02 -5.52 -7.72
CA GLY A 28 -2.20 -4.97 -7.08
C GLY A 28 -2.11 -3.46 -6.91
N VAL A 29 -3.19 -2.89 -6.39
CA VAL A 29 -3.29 -1.46 -6.11
C VAL A 29 -3.75 -1.27 -4.67
N MET A 30 -3.05 -0.39 -3.95
CA MET A 30 -3.46 0.10 -2.64
C MET A 30 -3.85 1.58 -2.76
N ARG A 31 -4.97 1.96 -2.17
CA ARG A 31 -5.37 3.36 -2.04
C ARG A 31 -5.00 3.94 -0.68
N LEU A 32 -4.93 5.26 -0.58
CA LEU A 32 -4.88 5.93 0.71
C LEU A 32 -6.09 5.53 1.57
N ALA A 33 -5.83 5.31 2.85
CA ALA A 33 -6.84 5.09 3.85
C ALA A 33 -7.62 6.39 4.07
N THR A 34 -8.94 6.26 4.20
CA THR A 34 -9.79 7.34 4.67
C THR A 34 -9.91 7.28 6.19
N ALA A 35 -10.32 8.38 6.82
CA ALA A 35 -10.63 8.37 8.26
C ALA A 35 -11.67 7.28 8.63
N ARG A 36 -12.59 6.96 7.70
CA ARG A 36 -13.57 5.89 7.91
C ARG A 36 -12.90 4.51 7.99
N ASP A 37 -11.88 4.27 7.17
CA ASP A 37 -11.12 3.02 7.18
C ASP A 37 -10.37 2.83 8.50
N GLU A 38 -9.90 3.91 9.12
CA GLU A 38 -9.15 3.88 10.38
C GLU A 38 -10.05 3.72 11.62
N ILE A 39 -11.24 4.34 11.61
CA ILE A 39 -12.13 4.38 12.78
C ILE A 39 -13.04 3.15 12.85
N THR A 40 -13.61 2.73 11.71
CA THR A 40 -14.63 1.66 11.68
C THR A 40 -14.12 0.35 12.29
N PRO A 41 -12.91 -0.15 11.96
CA PRO A 41 -12.43 -1.45 12.43
C PRO A 41 -12.17 -1.51 13.94
N GLN A 42 -11.95 -0.38 14.62
CA GLN A 42 -11.64 -0.36 16.06
C GLN A 42 -12.78 -0.92 16.92
N THR A 43 -14.01 -0.90 16.39
CA THR A 43 -15.19 -1.44 17.06
C THR A 43 -15.47 -2.91 16.71
N ASP A 44 -14.68 -3.54 15.83
CA ASP A 44 -14.83 -4.95 15.47
C ASP A 44 -14.47 -5.85 16.66
N ALA A 45 -15.31 -6.87 16.93
CA ALA A 45 -15.10 -7.79 18.04
C ALA A 45 -13.79 -8.59 17.91
N ARG A 46 -13.38 -8.91 16.67
CA ARG A 46 -12.12 -9.61 16.38
C ARG A 46 -10.91 -8.75 16.75
N VAL A 47 -10.98 -7.44 16.51
CA VAL A 47 -9.92 -6.49 16.89
C VAL A 47 -9.82 -6.34 18.41
N ARG A 48 -10.95 -6.30 19.12
CA ARG A 48 -10.94 -6.27 20.60
C ARG A 48 -10.31 -7.52 21.20
N GLN A 49 -10.52 -8.69 20.59
CA GLN A 49 -9.94 -9.96 21.04
C GLN A 49 -8.47 -10.09 20.63
N ASN A 50 -8.13 -9.62 19.44
CA ASN A 50 -6.79 -9.66 18.88
C ASN A 50 -6.48 -8.34 18.14
N PRO A 51 -5.77 -7.41 18.79
CA PRO A 51 -5.40 -6.13 18.18
C PRO A 51 -4.63 -6.27 16.86
N ALA A 52 -3.91 -7.37 16.64
CA ALA A 52 -3.19 -7.62 15.39
C ALA A 52 -4.13 -7.80 14.18
N TYR A 53 -5.40 -8.14 14.42
CA TYR A 53 -6.41 -8.29 13.36
C TYR A 53 -6.79 -6.96 12.70
N LEU A 54 -6.49 -5.83 13.35
CA LEU A 54 -6.70 -4.50 12.77
C LEU A 54 -5.98 -4.37 11.42
N THR A 55 -4.76 -4.88 11.30
CA THR A 55 -3.99 -4.85 10.05
C THR A 55 -4.74 -5.52 8.91
N VAL A 56 -5.35 -6.68 9.14
CA VAL A 56 -6.12 -7.40 8.12
C VAL A 56 -7.29 -6.56 7.61
N LEU A 57 -8.02 -5.93 8.53
CA LEU A 57 -9.18 -5.08 8.21
C LEU A 57 -8.80 -3.78 7.48
N LEU A 58 -7.64 -3.22 7.79
CA LEU A 58 -7.13 -2.05 7.07
C LEU A 58 -6.69 -2.42 5.66
N LEU A 59 -5.98 -3.54 5.50
CA LEU A 59 -5.52 -4.02 4.20
C LEU A 59 -6.68 -4.43 3.28
N GLU A 60 -7.68 -5.15 3.81
CA GLU A 60 -8.93 -5.47 3.09
C GLU A 60 -9.60 -4.22 2.50
N ARG A 61 -9.64 -3.13 3.27
CA ARG A 61 -10.29 -1.88 2.84
C ARG A 61 -9.47 -1.06 1.83
N THR A 62 -8.15 -1.18 1.88
CA THR A 62 -7.24 -0.31 1.12
C THR A 62 -6.64 -0.98 -0.11
N VAL A 63 -6.55 -2.30 -0.15
CA VAL A 63 -6.17 -3.03 -1.37
C VAL A 63 -7.39 -3.13 -2.28
N THR A 64 -7.40 -2.35 -3.36
CA THR A 64 -8.54 -2.25 -4.29
C THR A 64 -8.49 -3.28 -5.41
N SER A 65 -7.30 -3.83 -5.70
CA SER A 65 -7.13 -4.90 -6.68
C SER A 65 -5.92 -5.78 -6.35
N LEU A 66 -6.00 -7.04 -6.76
CA LEU A 66 -4.90 -8.00 -6.71
C LEU A 66 -5.08 -9.01 -7.86
N GLY A 67 -4.29 -8.86 -8.92
CA GLY A 67 -4.39 -9.67 -10.13
C GLY A 67 -5.81 -9.68 -10.70
N HIS A 68 -6.36 -10.88 -10.89
CA HIS A 68 -7.72 -11.09 -11.39
C HIS A 68 -8.70 -11.50 -10.28
N VAL A 69 -8.33 -11.34 -9.01
CA VAL A 69 -9.20 -11.64 -7.88
C VAL A 69 -10.43 -10.72 -7.93
N SER A 70 -11.62 -11.30 -7.95
CA SER A 70 -12.88 -10.56 -8.07
C SER A 70 -13.12 -9.57 -6.93
N THR A 71 -12.73 -9.91 -5.71
CA THR A 71 -12.88 -9.08 -4.52
C THR A 71 -11.78 -9.40 -3.53
N VAL A 72 -11.09 -8.37 -3.05
CA VAL A 72 -10.07 -8.52 -1.99
C VAL A 72 -10.77 -8.33 -0.65
N ASP A 73 -11.11 -9.44 -0.01
CA ASP A 73 -11.73 -9.46 1.32
C ASP A 73 -10.75 -9.95 2.39
N THR A 74 -11.23 -10.15 3.63
CA THR A 74 -10.37 -10.63 4.72
C THR A 74 -9.83 -12.02 4.43
N PHE A 75 -10.56 -12.88 3.69
CA PHE A 75 -10.10 -14.21 3.34
C PHE A 75 -8.86 -14.14 2.42
N VAL A 76 -8.86 -13.25 1.43
CA VAL A 76 -7.68 -13.04 0.57
C VAL A 76 -6.48 -12.60 1.39
N ILE A 77 -6.64 -11.61 2.27
CA ILE A 77 -5.55 -11.07 3.09
C ILE A 77 -5.02 -12.11 4.10
N GLU A 78 -5.90 -12.89 4.72
CA GLU A 78 -5.54 -13.94 5.68
C GLU A 78 -4.78 -15.11 5.02
N ASN A 79 -5.02 -15.36 3.72
CA ASN A 79 -4.37 -16.41 2.97
C ASN A 79 -3.10 -15.95 2.22
N LEU A 80 -2.62 -14.74 2.48
CA LEU A 80 -1.30 -14.32 2.01
C LEU A 80 -0.19 -15.05 2.77
N PHE A 81 0.94 -15.27 2.12
CA PHE A 81 2.15 -15.66 2.85
C PHE A 81 2.53 -14.56 3.84
N ALA A 82 3.13 -14.95 4.97
CA ALA A 82 3.55 -14.00 6.01
C ALA A 82 4.49 -12.90 5.47
N SER A 83 5.33 -13.19 4.47
CA SER A 83 6.20 -12.20 3.82
C SER A 83 5.41 -11.13 3.06
N ASP A 84 4.32 -11.53 2.41
CA ASP A 84 3.51 -10.68 1.56
C ASP A 84 2.55 -9.85 2.42
N LEU A 85 2.02 -10.42 3.50
CA LEU A 85 1.31 -9.66 4.53
C LEU A 85 2.21 -8.58 5.15
N ALA A 86 3.45 -8.93 5.52
CA ALA A 86 4.41 -7.98 6.08
C ALA A 86 4.78 -6.88 5.07
N PHE A 87 4.92 -7.21 3.79
CA PHE A 87 5.15 -6.25 2.72
C PHE A 87 3.99 -5.25 2.60
N LEU A 88 2.74 -5.72 2.57
CA LEU A 88 1.57 -4.85 2.48
C LEU A 88 1.40 -3.98 3.73
N GLN A 89 1.65 -4.53 4.92
CA GLN A 89 1.64 -3.76 6.16
C GLN A 89 2.69 -2.64 6.14
N ASP A 90 3.88 -2.91 5.60
CA ASP A 90 4.92 -1.91 5.46
C ASP A 90 4.53 -0.81 4.47
N LEU A 91 4.00 -1.19 3.30
CA LEU A 91 3.49 -0.25 2.31
C LEU A 91 2.38 0.63 2.88
N TYR A 92 1.43 0.05 3.60
CA TYR A 92 0.33 0.77 4.24
C TYR A 92 0.84 1.86 5.18
N ARG A 93 1.83 1.53 6.04
CA ARG A 93 2.42 2.51 6.97
C ARG A 93 3.10 3.65 6.20
N ARG A 94 3.90 3.33 5.19
CA ARG A 94 4.63 4.34 4.40
C ARG A 94 3.69 5.34 3.75
N ILE A 95 2.60 4.88 3.12
CA ILE A 95 1.71 5.78 2.37
C ILE A 95 0.70 6.54 3.26
N ASN A 96 0.33 6.01 4.43
CA ASN A 96 -0.71 6.59 5.29
C ASN A 96 -0.19 7.29 6.56
N GLN A 97 1.01 6.95 7.05
CA GLN A 97 1.50 7.41 8.35
C GLN A 97 2.77 8.26 8.27
N ASP A 98 3.65 8.01 7.31
CA ASP A 98 4.95 8.68 7.26
C ASP A 98 4.89 10.10 6.65
N GLY A 99 3.74 10.56 6.17
CA GLY A 99 3.54 11.91 5.62
C GLY A 99 4.40 12.24 4.39
N ARG A 100 5.22 11.28 3.93
CA ARG A 100 6.09 11.39 2.77
C ARG A 100 5.41 10.68 1.61
N THR A 101 4.63 11.45 0.86
CA THR A 101 4.13 11.02 -0.46
C THR A 101 5.26 11.08 -1.52
N GLU A 102 6.46 10.66 -1.15
CA GLU A 102 7.61 10.51 -2.04
C GLU A 102 8.14 9.10 -1.82
N VAL A 103 7.59 8.16 -2.59
CA VAL A 103 8.16 6.83 -2.70
C VAL A 103 9.46 6.98 -3.47
N ALA A 104 10.58 7.01 -2.75
CA ALA A 104 11.88 6.74 -3.33
C ALA A 104 11.82 5.33 -3.93
N VAL A 105 11.84 5.25 -5.26
CA VAL A 105 12.02 4.01 -6.00
C VAL A 105 13.51 3.72 -6.04
N ASP A 106 13.98 2.84 -5.15
CA ASP A 106 15.33 2.32 -5.25
C ASP A 106 15.44 1.46 -6.52
N CYS A 107 16.19 1.96 -7.50
CA CYS A 107 16.55 1.19 -8.69
C CYS A 107 17.50 0.06 -8.26
N PRO A 108 17.13 -1.22 -8.46
CA PRO A 108 17.92 -2.36 -7.98
C PRO A 108 19.25 -2.56 -8.72
N SER A 109 19.63 -1.66 -9.63
CA SER A 109 20.84 -1.79 -10.44
C SER A 109 22.08 -1.08 -9.87
N CYS A 110 21.95 -0.14 -8.92
CA CYS A 110 23.14 0.63 -8.51
C CYS A 110 23.14 1.26 -7.10
N GLY A 111 22.05 1.20 -6.32
CA GLY A 111 22.06 1.57 -4.90
C GLY A 111 22.46 3.02 -4.58
N HIS A 112 22.28 3.94 -5.53
CA HIS A 112 22.54 5.37 -5.31
C HIS A 112 21.22 6.11 -5.10
N SER A 113 21.07 6.77 -3.95
CA SER A 113 19.99 7.73 -3.70
C SER A 113 20.40 9.09 -4.27
N PHE A 114 19.58 9.64 -5.17
CA PHE A 114 19.71 11.03 -5.61
C PHE A 114 18.43 11.78 -5.26
N ALA A 115 18.57 12.78 -4.39
CA ALA A 115 17.56 13.81 -4.20
C ALA A 115 17.67 14.79 -5.37
N VAL A 116 16.67 14.83 -6.24
CA VAL A 116 16.56 15.87 -7.25
C VAL A 116 15.71 16.99 -6.65
N ASP A 117 16.38 18.04 -6.19
CA ASP A 117 15.74 19.28 -5.79
C ASP A 117 15.34 20.04 -7.05
N VAL A 118 14.05 20.03 -7.40
CA VAL A 118 13.51 20.83 -8.50
C VAL A 118 13.04 22.16 -7.93
N ALA A 119 13.97 22.96 -7.43
CA ALA A 119 13.78 24.40 -7.28
C ALA A 119 14.22 25.05 -8.59
N ALA A 120 13.21 25.52 -9.33
CA ALA A 120 13.33 26.14 -10.63
C ALA A 120 14.34 27.29 -10.66
N ASP A 121 15.18 27.24 -11.69
CA ASP A 121 15.90 28.35 -12.28
C ASP A 121 14.95 29.54 -12.52
N ALA A 122 15.22 30.66 -11.88
CA ALA A 122 14.63 31.94 -12.23
C ALA A 122 15.75 32.88 -12.68
N PRO A 123 15.80 33.29 -13.96
CA PRO A 123 16.70 34.33 -14.40
C PRO A 123 16.09 35.70 -14.10
N GLY A 124 16.82 36.54 -13.38
CA GLY A 124 16.55 37.97 -13.27
C GLY A 124 17.81 38.64 -12.71
N GLY A 125 18.51 39.55 -13.39
CA GLY A 125 18.13 40.38 -14.51
C GLY A 125 18.08 41.84 -14.06
N SER A 126 19.28 42.45 -14.02
CA SER A 126 19.65 43.86 -13.75
C SER A 126 19.50 44.39 -12.32
#